data_AF-A0A090Q8A0-F1
#
_entry.id   AF-A0A090Q8A0-F1
#
_cell.length_a   1.000
_cell.length_b   1.000
_cell.length_c   1.000
_cell.angle_alpha   90.00
_cell.angle_beta   90.00
_cell.angle_gamma   90.00
#
_symmetry.space_group_name_H-M   'P 1'
#
loop_
_entity.id
_entity.type
_entity.pdbx_description
1 polymer ?
#
loop_
_entity_poly.entity_id
_entity_poly.type
_entity_poly.pdbx_seq_one_letter_code
_entity_poly.pdbx_strand_id
1 'polypeptide(L)'
;MEEKQNIESNKLSAFSIVLIVTAFLFILFAFFAPYLLTEYSWLMLKDDSPLGDTLGGIMNPFIAIGAAILTFLAFYMQFKANKQQREQFTQQLKEDKRQFSEEISEQRKQFERTQFENRFYEMIRLHKENVNELKIYIRRKDINGLPLDDEVLSGRQVFKNFMYELISIYIILDKEMTGLTSKTKLYLSYTVFFRGYNPQSIQILKKHTDNHNVVKILSQIKNKANKSLLGDNKITTHIANTYNLYLAQSVKHQIMIGQSAQLGHYFRHLYQTVKFVCNQNEERFNYEQKRNYIRILRAQLSDEEQALLFYNWHSGIGANWENDENKFFTDYRMIHNINKDLIYRDFKFDEILLSLNPNFKVETNRSEDPLFEFQDIIT
;
A
#
# COMPACT_ATOMS: atom_id res chain seq x y z
N MET A 1 -8.07 35.97 -23.06
CA MET A 1 -7.39 36.56 -24.25
C MET A 1 -7.91 35.96 -25.55
N GLU A 2 -8.37 34.70 -25.57
CA GLU A 2 -8.95 34.01 -26.73
C GLU A 2 -10.33 34.55 -27.18
N GLU A 3 -11.15 35.08 -26.27
CA GLU A 3 -12.48 35.63 -26.62
C GLU A 3 -12.43 36.85 -27.54
N LYS A 4 -11.35 37.66 -27.51
CA LYS A 4 -11.21 38.84 -28.37
C LYS A 4 -10.79 38.49 -29.80
N GLN A 5 -10.18 37.34 -30.06
CA GLN A 5 -9.80 36.91 -31.41
C GLN A 5 -10.98 36.34 -32.20
N ASN A 6 -12.02 35.85 -31.52
CA ASN A 6 -13.14 35.20 -32.20
C ASN A 6 -14.08 36.21 -32.91
N ILE A 7 -14.11 37.46 -32.46
CA ILE A 7 -15.01 38.52 -32.97
C ILE A 7 -14.53 39.12 -34.31
N GLU A 8 -13.22 39.09 -34.61
CA GLU A 8 -12.69 39.60 -35.90
C GLU A 8 -12.89 38.61 -37.07
N SER A 9 -13.26 37.37 -36.81
CA SER A 9 -13.32 36.30 -37.83
C SER A 9 -14.53 36.36 -38.77
N ASN A 10 -15.56 37.15 -38.44
CA ASN A 10 -16.81 37.24 -39.21
C ASN A 10 -16.84 38.36 -40.27
N LYS A 11 -15.77 39.15 -40.44
CA LYS A 11 -15.72 40.19 -41.48
C LYS A 11 -15.04 39.66 -42.73
N LEU A 12 -15.69 39.86 -43.90
CA LEU A 12 -15.06 39.61 -45.20
C LEU A 12 -13.74 40.39 -45.28
N SER A 13 -12.68 39.72 -45.72
CA SER A 13 -11.38 40.36 -45.88
C SER A 13 -11.47 41.48 -46.92
N ALA A 14 -10.69 42.56 -46.76
CA ALA A 14 -10.65 43.66 -47.73
C ALA A 14 -10.37 43.16 -49.16
N PHE A 15 -9.54 42.11 -49.28
CA PHE A 15 -9.28 41.41 -50.54
C PHE A 15 -10.53 40.76 -51.15
N SER A 16 -11.35 40.07 -50.35
CA SER A 16 -12.61 39.48 -50.79
C SER A 16 -13.59 40.54 -51.27
N ILE A 17 -13.67 41.68 -50.57
CA ILE A 17 -14.54 42.81 -50.93
C ILE A 17 -14.11 43.41 -52.27
N VAL A 18 -12.80 43.63 -52.47
CA VAL A 18 -12.25 44.13 -53.74
C VAL A 18 -12.55 43.19 -54.91
N LEU A 19 -12.45 41.87 -54.71
CA LEU A 19 -12.80 40.89 -55.75
C LEU A 19 -14.30 40.89 -56.07
N ILE A 20 -15.17 41.01 -55.07
CA ILE A 20 -16.62 41.11 -55.27
C ILE A 20 -16.97 42.37 -56.08
N VAL A 21 -16.40 43.53 -55.69
CA VAL A 21 -16.63 44.81 -56.40
C VAL A 21 -16.10 44.73 -57.83
N THR A 22 -14.90 44.16 -58.04
CA THR A 22 -14.33 43.97 -59.37
C THR A 22 -15.20 43.07 -60.24
N ALA A 23 -15.66 41.93 -59.72
CA ALA A 23 -16.56 41.04 -60.44
C ALA A 23 -17.88 41.72 -60.80
N PHE A 24 -18.45 42.49 -59.86
CA PHE A 24 -19.67 43.24 -60.09
C PHE A 24 -19.50 44.31 -61.18
N LEU A 25 -18.36 45.03 -61.18
CA LEU A 25 -18.03 45.99 -62.22
C LEU A 25 -17.91 45.34 -63.60
N PHE A 26 -17.32 44.15 -63.72
CA PHE A 26 -17.25 43.40 -64.98
C PHE A 26 -18.64 42.96 -65.49
N ILE A 27 -19.49 42.47 -64.59
CA ILE A 27 -20.87 42.09 -64.92
C ILE A 27 -21.67 43.31 -65.37
N LEU A 28 -21.54 44.44 -64.66
CA LEU A 28 -22.22 45.68 -64.99
C LEU A 28 -21.70 46.26 -66.32
N PHE A 29 -20.38 46.25 -66.54
CA PHE A 29 -19.76 46.65 -67.80
C PHE A 29 -20.23 45.79 -68.98
N ALA A 30 -20.49 44.50 -68.78
CA ALA A 30 -21.02 43.62 -69.83
C ALA A 30 -22.30 44.18 -70.48
N PHE A 31 -23.17 44.84 -69.71
CA PHE A 31 -24.40 45.45 -70.26
C PHE A 31 -24.15 46.71 -71.09
N PHE A 32 -23.05 47.43 -70.83
CA PHE A 32 -22.66 48.64 -71.57
C PHE A 32 -21.69 48.37 -72.71
N ALA A 33 -20.99 47.24 -72.69
CA ALA A 33 -19.95 46.86 -73.65
C ALA A 33 -20.45 46.81 -75.11
N PRO A 34 -21.65 46.29 -75.44
CA PRO A 34 -22.15 46.31 -76.80
C PRO A 34 -22.30 47.72 -77.36
N TYR A 35 -22.89 48.64 -76.59
CA TYR A 35 -23.06 50.04 -76.99
C TYR A 35 -21.70 50.70 -77.23
N LEU A 36 -20.77 50.54 -76.29
CA LEU A 36 -19.48 51.24 -76.29
C LEU A 36 -18.49 50.70 -77.34
N LEU A 37 -18.49 49.39 -77.60
CA LEU A 37 -17.56 48.73 -78.53
C LEU A 37 -18.06 48.72 -79.98
N THR A 38 -19.37 48.90 -80.22
CA THR A 38 -19.92 48.98 -81.58
C THR A 38 -19.99 50.42 -82.11
N GLU A 39 -20.15 51.43 -81.25
CA GLU A 39 -20.30 52.83 -81.68
C GLU A 39 -18.94 53.54 -81.94
N TYR A 40 -17.83 53.09 -81.32
CA TYR A 40 -16.49 53.70 -81.41
C TYR A 40 -15.45 52.91 -82.25
N SER A 41 -15.92 51.90 -83.00
CA SER A 41 -15.25 51.12 -84.07
C SER A 41 -13.72 50.94 -84.06
N TRP A 42 -13.29 49.77 -83.57
CA TRP A 42 -12.12 49.01 -84.08
C TRP A 42 -12.49 47.58 -84.52
N LEU A 43 -13.74 47.16 -84.34
CA LEU A 43 -14.25 45.83 -84.62
C LEU A 43 -15.32 45.93 -85.72
N MET A 44 -14.98 45.58 -86.97
CA MET A 44 -15.92 45.55 -88.09
C MET A 44 -16.88 44.37 -87.90
N LEU A 45 -18.15 44.66 -87.64
CA LEU A 45 -19.22 43.68 -87.62
C LEU A 45 -19.62 43.32 -89.04
N LYS A 46 -19.81 42.03 -89.31
CA LYS A 46 -20.26 41.51 -90.61
C LYS A 46 -21.79 41.57 -90.64
N ASP A 47 -22.36 42.29 -91.60
CA ASP A 47 -23.76 42.75 -91.63
C ASP A 47 -24.86 41.67 -91.53
N ASP A 48 -24.52 40.38 -91.71
CA ASP A 48 -25.50 39.27 -91.69
C ASP A 48 -25.46 38.40 -90.41
N SER A 49 -24.80 38.85 -89.33
CA SER A 49 -24.75 38.08 -88.08
C SER A 49 -26.03 38.31 -87.23
N PRO A 50 -26.68 37.26 -86.70
CA PRO A 50 -27.85 37.42 -85.83
C PRO A 50 -27.54 38.33 -84.63
N LEU A 51 -28.40 39.32 -84.36
CA LEU A 51 -28.21 40.31 -83.29
C LEU A 51 -27.87 39.66 -81.92
N GLY A 52 -28.49 38.52 -81.63
CA GLY A 52 -28.23 37.74 -80.41
C GLY A 52 -26.81 37.17 -80.32
N ASP A 53 -26.23 36.74 -81.44
CA ASP A 53 -24.88 36.16 -81.47
C ASP A 53 -23.81 37.24 -81.32
N THR A 54 -24.03 38.42 -81.90
CA THR A 54 -23.13 39.57 -81.75
C THR A 54 -23.15 40.15 -80.34
N LEU A 55 -24.34 40.32 -79.76
CA LEU A 55 -24.48 40.78 -78.38
C LEU A 55 -23.89 39.74 -77.40
N GLY A 56 -24.20 38.46 -77.60
CA GLY A 56 -23.62 37.37 -76.82
C GLY A 56 -22.10 37.32 -76.90
N GLY A 57 -21.52 37.46 -78.10
CA GLY A 57 -20.07 37.43 -78.31
C GLY A 57 -19.30 38.56 -77.60
N ILE A 58 -19.91 39.74 -77.46
CA ILE A 58 -19.32 40.89 -76.76
C ILE A 58 -19.57 40.83 -75.25
N MET A 59 -20.75 40.41 -74.81
CA MET A 59 -21.12 40.38 -73.39
C MET A 59 -20.50 39.20 -72.64
N ASN A 60 -20.50 38.02 -73.25
CA ASN A 60 -20.11 36.76 -72.60
C ASN A 60 -18.68 36.78 -72.02
N PRO A 61 -17.64 37.36 -72.66
CA PRO A 61 -16.31 37.44 -72.07
C PRO A 61 -16.28 38.19 -70.72
N PHE A 62 -17.00 39.30 -70.59
CA PHE A 62 -17.03 40.09 -69.35
C PHE A 62 -17.83 39.40 -68.25
N ILE A 63 -18.97 38.78 -68.60
CA ILE A 63 -19.75 37.94 -67.67
C ILE A 63 -18.90 36.74 -67.21
N ALA A 64 -18.17 36.10 -68.12
CA ALA A 64 -17.30 34.97 -67.81
C ALA A 64 -16.14 35.37 -66.86
N ILE A 65 -15.55 36.56 -67.04
CA ILE A 65 -14.53 37.09 -66.12
C ILE A 65 -15.13 37.32 -64.73
N GLY A 66 -16.30 37.98 -64.64
CA GLY A 66 -17.00 38.18 -63.37
C GLY A 66 -17.35 36.87 -62.67
N ALA A 67 -17.89 35.90 -63.42
CA ALA A 67 -18.22 34.57 -62.93
C ALA A 67 -16.97 33.78 -62.47
N ALA A 68 -15.85 33.89 -63.21
CA ALA A 68 -14.59 33.25 -62.83
C ALA A 68 -14.02 33.83 -61.54
N ILE A 69 -14.09 35.15 -61.34
CA ILE A 69 -13.65 35.82 -60.10
C ILE A 69 -14.52 35.36 -58.91
N LEU A 70 -15.85 35.34 -59.08
CA LEU A 70 -16.77 34.88 -58.02
C LEU A 70 -16.56 33.40 -57.70
N THR A 71 -16.37 32.56 -58.71
CA THR A 71 -16.08 31.13 -58.55
C THR A 71 -14.75 30.91 -57.83
N PHE A 72 -13.71 31.65 -58.21
CA PHE A 72 -12.42 31.64 -57.52
C PHE A 72 -12.57 32.06 -56.05
N LEU A 73 -13.33 33.13 -55.78
CA LEU A 73 -13.57 33.60 -54.41
C LEU A 73 -14.31 32.55 -53.57
N ALA A 74 -15.32 31.88 -54.14
CA ALA A 74 -16.03 30.79 -53.47
C ALA A 74 -15.09 29.63 -53.10
N PHE A 75 -14.25 29.17 -54.05
CA PHE A 75 -13.24 28.15 -53.79
C PHE A 75 -12.20 28.60 -52.76
N TYR A 76 -11.78 29.87 -52.80
CA TYR A 76 -10.83 30.42 -51.84
C TYR A 76 -11.40 30.44 -50.41
N MET A 77 -12.66 30.86 -50.24
CA MET A 77 -13.34 30.83 -48.94
C MET A 77 -13.51 29.39 -48.44
N GLN A 78 -13.86 28.45 -49.32
CA GLN A 78 -13.95 27.03 -48.97
C GLN A 78 -12.59 26.45 -48.56
N PHE A 79 -11.51 26.78 -49.28
CA PHE A 79 -10.15 26.38 -48.93
C PHE A 79 -9.75 26.91 -47.55
N LYS A 80 -10.02 28.19 -47.26
CA LYS A 80 -9.74 28.81 -45.96
C LYS A 80 -10.53 28.12 -44.83
N ALA A 81 -11.82 27.86 -45.03
CA ALA A 81 -12.67 27.15 -44.08
C ALA A 81 -12.14 25.73 -43.81
N ASN A 82 -11.77 24.98 -44.86
CA ASN A 82 -11.19 23.65 -44.73
C ASN A 82 -9.87 23.66 -43.95
N LYS A 83 -9.02 24.68 -44.18
CA LYS A 83 -7.76 24.84 -43.42
C LYS A 83 -8.04 25.05 -41.94
N GLN A 84 -8.96 25.97 -41.61
CA GLN A 84 -9.35 26.24 -40.23
C GLN A 84 -9.99 25.00 -39.57
N GLN A 85 -10.84 24.27 -40.28
CA GLN A 85 -11.44 23.02 -39.80
C GLN A 85 -10.37 21.96 -39.50
N ARG A 86 -9.36 21.83 -40.37
CA ARG A 86 -8.24 20.89 -40.16
C ARG A 86 -7.39 21.27 -38.95
N GLU A 87 -7.17 22.57 -38.73
CA GLU A 87 -6.46 23.08 -37.55
C GLU A 87 -7.24 22.79 -36.26
N GLN A 88 -8.55 23.10 -36.23
CA GLN A 88 -9.44 22.79 -35.10
C GLN A 88 -9.49 21.29 -34.82
N PHE A 89 -9.63 20.46 -35.85
CA PHE A 89 -9.62 19.00 -35.71
C PHE A 89 -8.30 18.48 -35.14
N THR A 90 -7.16 19.04 -35.58
CA THR A 90 -5.85 18.66 -35.06
C THR A 90 -5.67 19.05 -33.59
N GLN A 91 -6.16 20.23 -33.21
CA GLN A 91 -6.18 20.67 -31.81
C GLN A 91 -7.06 19.77 -30.95
N GLN A 92 -8.26 19.43 -31.42
CA GLN A 92 -9.17 18.52 -30.74
C GLN A 92 -8.53 17.14 -30.54
N LEU A 93 -7.95 16.55 -31.58
CA LEU A 93 -7.22 15.28 -31.46
C LEU A 93 -6.07 15.33 -30.44
N LYS A 94 -5.39 16.47 -30.31
CA LYS A 94 -4.31 16.63 -29.32
C LYS A 94 -4.88 16.69 -27.91
N GLU A 95 -5.97 17.41 -27.72
CA GLU A 95 -6.65 17.54 -26.43
C GLU A 95 -7.29 16.22 -26.00
N ASP A 96 -7.98 15.52 -26.90
CA ASP A 96 -8.56 14.19 -26.64
C ASP A 96 -7.48 13.19 -26.23
N LYS A 97 -6.32 13.20 -26.92
CA LYS A 97 -5.17 12.36 -26.55
C LYS A 97 -4.61 12.70 -25.18
N ARG A 98 -4.56 13.99 -24.82
CA ARG A 98 -4.09 14.46 -23.52
C ARG A 98 -5.04 13.98 -22.42
N GLN A 99 -6.34 14.24 -22.57
CA GLN A 99 -7.36 13.81 -21.62
C GLN A 99 -7.38 12.29 -21.44
N PHE A 100 -7.33 11.55 -22.54
CA PHE A 100 -7.25 10.09 -22.50
C PHE A 100 -5.98 9.60 -21.76
N SER A 101 -4.84 10.24 -21.99
CA SER A 101 -3.58 9.89 -21.30
C SER A 101 -3.64 10.18 -19.81
N GLU A 102 -4.24 11.31 -19.42
CA GLU A 102 -4.47 11.68 -18.01
C GLU A 102 -5.42 10.68 -17.33
N GLU A 103 -6.55 10.36 -17.96
CA GLU A 103 -7.53 9.40 -17.45
C GLU A 103 -6.91 8.00 -17.24
N ILE A 104 -6.17 7.49 -18.24
CA ILE A 104 -5.48 6.21 -18.12
C ILE A 104 -4.44 6.23 -16.99
N SER A 105 -3.76 7.37 -16.78
CA SER A 105 -2.80 7.51 -15.69
C SER A 105 -3.47 7.44 -14.31
N GLU A 106 -4.62 8.09 -14.14
CA GLU A 106 -5.39 8.07 -12.90
C GLU A 106 -6.03 6.70 -12.66
N GLN A 107 -6.61 6.08 -13.69
CA GLN A 107 -7.11 4.71 -13.62
C GLN A 107 -6.01 3.72 -13.23
N ARG A 108 -4.80 3.87 -13.76
CA ARG A 108 -3.66 3.03 -13.38
C ARG A 108 -3.32 3.19 -11.89
N LYS A 109 -3.23 4.42 -11.38
CA LYS A 109 -2.97 4.69 -9.96
C LYS A 109 -4.06 4.05 -9.07
N GLN A 110 -5.33 4.23 -9.45
CA GLN A 110 -6.47 3.66 -8.73
C GLN A 110 -6.42 2.12 -8.74
N PHE A 111 -6.19 1.51 -9.91
CA PHE A 111 -6.09 0.07 -10.05
C PHE A 111 -4.97 -0.50 -9.18
N GLU A 112 -3.79 0.11 -9.21
CA GLU A 112 -2.64 -0.32 -8.42
C GLU A 112 -2.90 -0.21 -6.91
N ARG A 113 -3.59 0.84 -6.48
CA ARG A 113 -4.03 1.00 -5.09
C ARG A 113 -5.02 -0.08 -4.67
N THR A 114 -6.03 -0.36 -5.51
CA THR A 114 -6.99 -1.44 -5.28
C THR A 114 -6.31 -2.81 -5.23
N GLN A 115 -5.34 -3.07 -6.11
CA GLN A 115 -4.56 -4.32 -6.09
C GLN A 115 -3.76 -4.47 -4.81
N PHE A 116 -3.14 -3.38 -4.34
CA PHE A 116 -2.46 -3.36 -3.05
C PHE A 116 -3.43 -3.64 -1.90
N GLU A 117 -4.58 -2.95 -1.84
CA GLU A 117 -5.58 -3.10 -0.79
C GLU A 117 -6.14 -4.54 -0.75
N ASN A 118 -6.49 -5.10 -1.90
CA ASN A 118 -6.94 -6.49 -2.01
C ASN A 118 -5.88 -7.46 -1.48
N ARG A 119 -4.61 -7.32 -1.91
CA ARG A 119 -3.52 -8.17 -1.42
C ARG A 119 -3.30 -8.00 0.08
N PHE A 120 -3.37 -6.79 0.60
CA PHE A 120 -3.24 -6.50 2.02
C PHE A 120 -4.33 -7.18 2.85
N TYR A 121 -5.60 -7.06 2.44
CA TYR A 121 -6.71 -7.70 3.15
C TYR A 121 -6.67 -9.23 3.05
N GLU A 122 -6.24 -9.80 1.93
CA GLU A 122 -5.98 -11.24 1.82
C GLU A 122 -4.88 -11.70 2.79
N MET A 123 -3.79 -10.93 2.93
CA MET A 123 -2.76 -11.23 3.93
C MET A 123 -3.29 -11.13 5.37
N ILE A 124 -4.18 -10.19 5.67
CA ILE A 124 -4.84 -10.16 6.99
C ILE A 124 -5.71 -11.41 7.18
N ARG A 125 -6.48 -11.82 6.17
CA ARG A 125 -7.33 -13.01 6.25
C ARG A 125 -6.49 -14.27 6.51
N LEU A 126 -5.44 -14.48 5.72
CA LEU A 126 -4.50 -15.58 5.90
C LEU A 126 -3.82 -15.53 7.28
N HIS A 127 -3.49 -14.34 7.78
CA HIS A 127 -2.95 -14.20 9.13
C HIS A 127 -3.95 -14.66 10.20
N LYS A 128 -5.23 -14.29 10.07
CA LYS A 128 -6.30 -14.75 10.97
C LYS A 128 -6.51 -16.27 10.87
N GLU A 129 -6.41 -16.84 9.68
CA GLU A 129 -6.42 -18.29 9.48
C GLU A 129 -5.26 -18.96 10.22
N ASN A 130 -4.03 -18.46 10.07
CA ASN A 130 -2.87 -18.95 10.83
C ASN A 130 -3.10 -18.90 12.34
N VAL A 131 -3.73 -17.83 12.86
CA VAL A 131 -4.09 -17.72 14.29
C VAL A 131 -5.10 -18.79 14.68
N ASN A 132 -6.15 -18.99 13.88
CA ASN A 132 -7.19 -19.98 14.17
C ASN A 132 -6.68 -21.43 14.08
N GLU A 133 -5.66 -21.69 13.26
CA GLU A 133 -5.01 -22.99 13.12
C GLU A 133 -4.10 -23.35 14.30
N LEU A 134 -3.68 -22.38 15.10
CA LEU A 134 -2.92 -22.64 16.32
C LEU A 134 -3.74 -23.53 17.26
N LYS A 135 -3.12 -24.63 17.71
CA LYS A 135 -3.75 -25.61 18.58
C LYS A 135 -2.81 -26.08 19.67
N ILE A 136 -3.36 -26.23 20.86
CA ILE A 136 -2.74 -26.93 21.98
C ILE A 136 -3.68 -28.07 22.37
N TYR A 137 -3.15 -29.30 22.33
CA TYR A 137 -3.87 -30.49 22.78
C TYR A 137 -3.56 -30.74 24.26
N ILE A 138 -4.60 -30.68 25.09
CA ILE A 138 -4.53 -30.92 26.52
C ILE A 138 -5.06 -32.32 26.77
N ARG A 139 -4.15 -33.24 27.11
CA ARG A 139 -4.52 -34.59 27.51
C ARG A 139 -5.01 -34.57 28.95
N ARG A 140 -6.27 -34.90 29.17
CA ARG A 140 -6.85 -35.03 30.50
C ARG A 140 -6.89 -36.50 30.91
N LYS A 141 -6.80 -36.74 32.22
CA LYS A 141 -7.05 -38.07 32.79
C LYS A 141 -8.00 -37.95 33.97
N ASP A 142 -8.83 -38.97 34.17
CA ASP A 142 -9.72 -39.06 35.32
C ASP A 142 -8.94 -39.36 36.61
N ILE A 143 -9.66 -39.41 37.74
CA ILE A 143 -9.11 -39.73 39.06
C ILE A 143 -8.45 -41.11 39.14
N ASN A 144 -8.73 -42.00 38.19
CA ASN A 144 -8.19 -43.36 38.10
C ASN A 144 -7.05 -43.46 37.07
N GLY A 145 -6.65 -42.35 36.43
CA GLY A 145 -5.62 -42.31 35.41
C GLY A 145 -6.06 -42.81 34.03
N LEU A 146 -7.36 -42.98 33.78
CA LEU A 146 -7.93 -43.25 32.47
C LEU A 146 -7.96 -41.97 31.63
N PRO A 147 -7.62 -42.02 30.33
CA PRO A 147 -7.70 -40.85 29.46
C PRO A 147 -9.15 -40.36 29.35
N LEU A 148 -9.35 -39.06 29.59
CA LEU A 148 -10.59 -38.33 29.29
C LEU A 148 -10.50 -37.75 27.87
N ASP A 149 -11.63 -37.27 27.33
CA ASP A 149 -11.63 -36.55 26.07
C ASP A 149 -10.63 -35.39 26.09
N ASP A 150 -9.81 -35.33 25.04
CA ASP A 150 -8.79 -34.31 24.86
C ASP A 150 -9.48 -32.93 24.73
N GLU A 151 -9.06 -31.98 25.57
CA GLU A 151 -9.45 -30.58 25.40
C GLU A 151 -8.49 -29.94 24.39
N VAL A 152 -9.04 -29.25 23.38
CA VAL A 152 -8.24 -28.52 22.41
C VAL A 152 -8.41 -27.03 22.65
N LEU A 153 -7.33 -26.34 23.02
CA LEU A 153 -7.29 -24.88 22.95
C LEU A 153 -6.92 -24.48 21.54
N SER A 154 -7.61 -23.50 20.99
CA SER A 154 -7.35 -22.97 19.66
C SER A 154 -7.42 -21.45 19.61
N GLY A 155 -6.89 -20.87 18.53
CA GLY A 155 -6.97 -19.44 18.29
C GLY A 155 -6.18 -18.62 19.31
N ARG A 156 -6.73 -17.46 19.69
CA ARG A 156 -6.04 -16.47 20.53
C ARG A 156 -5.66 -16.97 21.93
N GLN A 157 -6.43 -17.90 22.50
CA GLN A 157 -6.16 -18.45 23.85
C GLN A 157 -4.83 -19.24 23.92
N VAL A 158 -4.33 -19.69 22.76
CA VAL A 158 -3.04 -20.38 22.65
C VAL A 158 -1.88 -19.44 22.99
N PHE A 159 -1.94 -18.16 22.59
CA PHE A 159 -0.88 -17.17 22.87
C PHE A 159 -0.70 -16.94 24.37
N LYS A 160 -1.79 -16.91 25.13
CA LYS A 160 -1.73 -16.80 26.60
C LYS A 160 -0.94 -17.94 27.23
N ASN A 161 -1.16 -19.18 26.77
CA ASN A 161 -0.43 -20.36 27.25
C ASN A 161 1.05 -20.33 26.83
N PHE A 162 1.34 -19.90 25.60
CA PHE A 162 2.70 -19.71 25.12
C PHE A 162 3.49 -18.67 25.93
N MET A 163 2.84 -17.55 26.25
CA MET A 163 3.42 -16.52 27.09
C MET A 163 3.71 -17.04 28.51
N TYR A 164 2.77 -17.77 29.12
CA TYR A 164 2.98 -18.38 30.43
C TYR A 164 4.12 -19.40 30.43
N GLU A 165 4.24 -20.21 29.37
CA GLU A 165 5.37 -21.13 29.20
C GLU A 165 6.69 -20.35 29.13
N LEU A 166 6.80 -19.34 28.26
CA LEU A 166 8.00 -18.53 28.09
C LEU A 166 8.43 -17.84 29.41
N ILE A 167 7.50 -17.16 30.07
CA ILE A 167 7.77 -16.43 31.32
C ILE A 167 8.16 -17.40 32.43
N SER A 168 7.55 -18.58 32.49
CA SER A 168 7.92 -19.62 33.46
C SER A 168 9.37 -20.06 33.27
N ILE A 169 9.80 -20.32 32.02
CA ILE A 169 11.19 -20.66 31.70
C ILE A 169 12.13 -19.53 32.10
N TYR A 170 11.74 -18.28 31.83
CA TYR A 170 12.53 -17.11 32.20
C TYR A 170 12.75 -17.00 33.71
N ILE A 171 11.69 -17.09 34.51
CA ILE A 171 11.79 -16.97 35.97
C ILE A 171 12.65 -18.09 36.57
N ILE A 172 12.56 -19.30 36.01
CA ILE A 172 13.45 -20.41 36.41
C ILE A 172 14.92 -20.03 36.16
N LEU A 173 15.24 -19.56 34.96
CA LEU A 173 16.61 -19.15 34.64
C LEU A 173 17.06 -17.95 35.46
N ASP A 174 16.17 -17.00 35.75
CA ASP A 174 16.48 -15.82 36.55
C ASP A 174 16.93 -16.20 37.97
N LYS A 175 16.23 -17.15 38.60
CA LYS A 175 16.54 -17.64 39.94
C LYS A 175 17.81 -18.49 40.00
N GLU A 176 18.03 -19.32 38.99
CA GLU A 176 19.16 -20.27 38.96
C GLU A 176 20.44 -19.64 38.40
N MET A 177 20.33 -18.52 37.68
CA MET A 177 21.44 -17.88 36.96
C MET A 177 21.58 -16.40 37.30
N THR A 178 21.88 -16.09 38.56
CA THR A 178 22.04 -14.71 39.04
C THR A 178 23.16 -13.92 38.34
N GLY A 179 24.17 -14.60 37.79
CA GLY A 179 25.30 -13.99 37.08
C GLY A 179 25.05 -13.61 35.60
N LEU A 180 23.90 -13.95 35.02
CA LEU A 180 23.58 -13.59 33.64
C LEU A 180 22.72 -12.31 33.55
N THR A 181 22.94 -11.54 32.49
CA THR A 181 22.10 -10.38 32.17
C THR A 181 20.67 -10.82 31.78
N SER A 182 19.68 -9.96 32.03
CA SER A 182 18.27 -10.21 31.68
C SER A 182 18.08 -10.51 30.19
N LYS A 183 18.86 -9.86 29.32
CA LYS A 183 18.84 -10.10 27.86
C LYS A 183 19.32 -11.50 27.50
N THR A 184 20.42 -11.97 28.09
CA THR A 184 20.91 -13.34 27.87
C THR A 184 19.93 -14.36 28.41
N LYS A 185 19.37 -14.15 29.61
CA LYS A 185 18.32 -15.02 30.18
C LYS A 185 17.11 -15.12 29.25
N LEU A 186 16.66 -14.00 28.67
CA LEU A 186 15.55 -13.99 27.73
C LEU A 186 15.89 -14.77 26.44
N TYR A 187 17.06 -14.53 25.87
CA TYR A 187 17.51 -15.27 24.68
C TYR A 187 17.50 -16.79 24.91
N LEU A 188 18.02 -17.26 26.03
CA LEU A 188 18.05 -18.68 26.37
C LEU A 188 16.63 -19.22 26.60
N SER A 189 15.80 -18.49 27.34
CA SER A 189 14.41 -18.87 27.62
C SER A 189 13.59 -19.00 26.35
N TYR A 190 13.69 -17.98 25.48
CA TYR A 190 12.98 -17.96 24.20
C TYR A 190 13.51 -19.04 23.27
N THR A 191 14.82 -19.34 23.27
CA THR A 191 15.39 -20.44 22.49
C THR A 191 14.78 -21.78 22.89
N VAL A 192 14.69 -22.07 24.19
CA VAL A 192 14.11 -23.32 24.71
C VAL A 192 12.60 -23.38 24.46
N PHE A 193 11.88 -22.27 24.66
CA PHE A 193 10.46 -22.16 24.36
C PHE A 193 10.16 -22.40 22.87
N PHE A 194 10.87 -21.69 21.99
CA PHE A 194 10.59 -21.68 20.57
C PHE A 194 11.07 -22.97 19.89
N ARG A 195 12.30 -23.42 20.16
CA ARG A 195 12.89 -24.61 19.50
C ARG A 195 12.65 -25.90 20.28
N GLY A 196 12.25 -25.80 21.55
CA GLY A 196 12.12 -26.94 22.46
C GLY A 196 13.44 -27.30 23.12
N TYR A 197 13.35 -28.10 24.18
CA TYR A 197 14.50 -28.72 24.82
C TYR A 197 14.92 -29.95 24.01
N ASN A 198 15.87 -29.74 23.09
CA ASN A 198 16.44 -30.73 22.18
C ASN A 198 17.98 -30.58 22.12
N PRO A 199 18.72 -31.49 21.48
CA PRO A 199 20.19 -31.44 21.42
C PRO A 199 20.76 -30.10 20.91
N GLN A 200 20.13 -29.47 19.92
CA GLN A 200 20.59 -28.20 19.36
C GLN A 200 20.41 -27.05 20.36
N SER A 201 19.24 -26.95 20.99
CA SER A 201 19.00 -25.95 22.04
C SER A 201 19.93 -26.14 23.24
N ILE A 202 20.25 -27.40 23.60
CA ILE A 202 21.19 -27.71 24.67
C ILE A 202 22.62 -27.23 24.33
N GLN A 203 23.06 -27.36 23.08
CA GLN A 203 24.36 -26.83 22.66
C GLN A 203 24.41 -25.31 22.79
N ILE A 204 23.34 -24.61 22.40
CA ILE A 204 23.24 -23.15 22.56
C ILE A 204 23.31 -22.76 24.04
N LEU A 205 22.58 -23.47 24.91
CA LEU A 205 22.64 -23.26 26.36
C LEU A 205 24.08 -23.44 26.87
N LYS A 206 24.72 -24.58 26.59
CA LYS A 206 26.10 -24.87 27.03
C LYS A 206 27.14 -23.84 26.55
N LYS A 207 26.93 -23.22 25.39
CA LYS A 207 27.85 -22.19 24.87
C LYS A 207 27.73 -20.86 25.61
N HIS A 208 26.53 -20.52 26.09
CA HIS A 208 26.24 -19.23 26.75
C HIS A 208 26.19 -19.36 28.28
N THR A 209 26.33 -20.57 28.79
CA THR A 209 26.35 -20.87 30.21
C THR A 209 27.54 -21.78 30.51
N ASP A 210 28.49 -21.32 31.32
CA ASP A 210 29.58 -22.19 31.84
C ASP A 210 29.05 -23.30 32.77
N ASN A 211 27.76 -23.26 33.07
CA ASN A 211 27.14 -24.00 34.15
C ASN A 211 26.37 -25.21 33.60
N HIS A 212 27.01 -26.39 33.57
CA HIS A 212 26.35 -27.68 33.30
C HIS A 212 25.09 -27.92 34.16
N ASN A 213 24.96 -27.22 35.29
CA ASN A 213 23.79 -27.25 36.15
C ASN A 213 22.50 -26.78 35.46
N VAL A 214 22.54 -25.83 34.52
CA VAL A 214 21.32 -25.29 33.88
C VAL A 214 20.64 -26.33 33.00
N VAL A 215 21.43 -27.02 32.18
CA VAL A 215 20.93 -28.12 31.36
C VAL A 215 20.35 -29.21 32.27
N LYS A 216 21.01 -29.50 33.40
CA LYS A 216 20.51 -30.45 34.39
C LYS A 216 19.18 -29.98 35.01
N ILE A 217 19.06 -28.72 35.42
CA ILE A 217 17.84 -28.15 36.01
C ILE A 217 16.70 -28.15 35.00
N LEU A 218 16.90 -27.65 33.79
CA LEU A 218 15.89 -27.68 32.73
C LEU A 218 15.48 -29.11 32.39
N SER A 219 16.42 -30.07 32.38
CA SER A 219 16.09 -31.48 32.19
C SER A 219 15.25 -32.04 33.33
N GLN A 220 15.56 -31.69 34.57
CA GLN A 220 14.80 -32.12 35.75
C GLN A 220 13.39 -31.52 35.74
N ILE A 221 13.27 -30.24 35.38
CA ILE A 221 11.98 -29.54 35.27
C ILE A 221 11.16 -30.15 34.13
N LYS A 222 11.74 -30.35 32.95
CA LYS A 222 11.07 -31.01 31.83
C LYS A 222 10.58 -32.40 32.21
N ASN A 223 11.42 -33.21 32.86
CA ASN A 223 11.08 -34.56 33.27
C ASN A 223 10.00 -34.58 34.38
N LYS A 224 10.05 -33.66 35.34
CA LYS A 224 9.04 -33.53 36.41
C LYS A 224 7.71 -33.00 35.86
N ALA A 225 7.73 -32.00 34.97
CA ALA A 225 6.54 -31.44 34.34
C ALA A 225 5.85 -32.45 33.40
N ASN A 226 6.62 -33.17 32.57
CA ASN A 226 6.05 -34.11 31.59
C ASN A 226 5.54 -35.42 32.19
N LYS A 227 6.07 -35.86 33.34
CA LYS A 227 5.48 -36.99 34.10
C LYS A 227 4.13 -36.63 34.74
N SER A 228 3.85 -35.35 34.98
CA SER A 228 2.64 -34.84 35.68
C SER A 228 1.45 -34.57 34.75
N LEU A 229 1.69 -34.20 33.50
CA LEU A 229 0.65 -34.08 32.45
C LEU A 229 0.00 -35.43 32.07
N LEU A 230 0.46 -36.51 32.68
CA LEU A 230 -0.08 -37.86 32.55
C LEU A 230 -0.82 -38.32 33.83
N GLY A 231 -1.22 -37.44 34.76
CA GLY A 231 -2.14 -37.91 35.82
C GLY A 231 -2.37 -37.08 37.09
N ASP A 232 -1.79 -35.90 37.31
CA ASP A 232 -2.18 -35.13 38.52
C ASP A 232 -1.66 -33.68 38.46
N ASN A 233 -2.54 -32.71 38.79
CA ASN A 233 -2.28 -31.26 38.88
C ASN A 233 -1.24 -30.85 39.95
N LYS A 234 -0.47 -31.78 40.53
CA LYS A 234 0.32 -31.56 41.76
C LYS A 234 1.72 -30.96 41.53
N ILE A 235 2.29 -31.00 40.31
CA ILE A 235 3.67 -30.52 40.06
C ILE A 235 3.74 -29.17 39.33
N THR A 236 2.72 -28.74 38.57
CA THR A 236 2.53 -27.31 38.31
C THR A 236 2.43 -26.56 39.63
N THR A 237 1.77 -27.16 40.64
CA THR A 237 1.82 -26.70 42.04
C THR A 237 3.21 -26.83 42.65
N HIS A 238 4.02 -27.86 42.39
CA HIS A 238 5.38 -27.97 42.92
C HIS A 238 6.41 -27.02 42.27
N ILE A 239 6.37 -26.78 40.96
CA ILE A 239 7.18 -25.75 40.27
C ILE A 239 6.70 -24.37 40.73
N ALA A 240 5.39 -24.17 40.82
CA ALA A 240 4.83 -22.96 41.40
C ALA A 240 5.18 -22.79 42.88
N ASN A 241 5.30 -23.84 43.68
CA ASN A 241 5.68 -23.72 45.09
C ASN A 241 7.20 -23.56 45.25
N THR A 242 7.99 -24.33 44.50
CA THR A 242 9.47 -24.28 44.49
C THR A 242 9.98 -22.93 43.99
N TYR A 243 9.32 -22.37 42.98
CA TYR A 243 9.71 -21.11 42.35
C TYR A 243 8.68 -19.98 42.53
N ASN A 244 7.73 -20.08 43.47
CA ASN A 244 6.65 -19.10 43.70
C ASN A 244 5.97 -18.61 42.39
N LEU A 245 5.68 -19.55 41.50
CA LEU A 245 5.43 -19.36 40.08
C LEU A 245 3.99 -19.76 39.74
N TYR A 246 3.00 -19.08 40.31
CA TYR A 246 1.58 -19.38 40.09
C TYR A 246 1.17 -19.37 38.61
N LEU A 247 1.88 -18.60 37.77
CA LEU A 247 1.73 -18.59 36.31
C LEU A 247 2.01 -19.96 35.67
N ALA A 248 2.95 -20.76 36.21
CA ALA A 248 3.21 -22.11 35.72
C ALA A 248 2.00 -23.04 35.90
N GLN A 249 1.14 -22.78 36.89
CA GLN A 249 -0.11 -23.54 37.09
C GLN A 249 -1.14 -23.27 36.00
N SER A 250 -1.00 -22.15 35.28
CA SER A 250 -1.88 -21.78 34.19
C SER A 250 -1.46 -22.40 32.86
N VAL A 251 -0.29 -23.06 32.78
CA VAL A 251 0.18 -23.76 31.59
C VAL A 251 -0.48 -25.13 31.52
N LYS A 252 -1.33 -25.33 30.52
CA LYS A 252 -2.15 -26.55 30.40
C LYS A 252 -1.52 -27.64 29.52
N HIS A 253 -0.32 -27.43 29.00
CA HIS A 253 0.32 -28.32 28.03
C HIS A 253 1.75 -28.69 28.37
N GLN A 254 2.33 -29.61 27.59
CA GLN A 254 3.73 -30.00 27.70
C GLN A 254 4.66 -28.83 27.44
N ILE A 255 5.46 -28.49 28.43
CA ILE A 255 6.45 -27.41 28.33
C ILE A 255 7.73 -27.87 27.64
N MET A 256 8.43 -26.93 27.03
CA MET A 256 9.72 -27.10 26.38
C MET A 256 9.69 -28.16 25.25
N ILE A 257 8.54 -28.35 24.60
CA ILE A 257 8.42 -29.18 23.40
C ILE A 257 8.90 -28.45 22.13
N GLY A 258 8.82 -27.12 22.14
CA GLY A 258 9.15 -26.26 21.01
C GLY A 258 7.90 -25.83 20.25
N GLN A 259 7.70 -24.53 20.16
CA GLN A 259 6.53 -23.92 19.50
C GLN A 259 6.82 -23.40 18.09
N SER A 260 8.03 -23.60 17.54
CA SER A 260 8.45 -23.05 16.25
C SER A 260 7.63 -23.53 15.07
N ALA A 261 7.09 -24.75 15.13
CA ALA A 261 6.23 -25.31 14.08
C ALA A 261 4.92 -24.52 13.92
N GLN A 262 4.42 -23.90 14.99
CA GLN A 262 3.19 -23.12 14.97
C GLN A 262 3.50 -21.62 14.90
N LEU A 263 4.27 -21.10 15.86
CA LEU A 263 4.62 -19.68 15.95
C LEU A 263 5.54 -19.20 14.83
N GLY A 264 6.34 -20.09 14.23
CA GLY A 264 7.21 -19.72 13.12
C GLY A 264 6.45 -19.29 11.88
N HIS A 265 5.34 -19.97 11.56
CA HIS A 265 4.47 -19.58 10.45
C HIS A 265 3.73 -18.27 10.75
N TYR A 266 3.17 -18.16 11.96
CA TYR A 266 2.51 -16.95 12.44
C TYR A 266 3.41 -15.70 12.33
N PHE A 267 4.60 -15.71 12.93
CA PHE A 267 5.50 -14.56 12.92
C PHE A 267 6.04 -14.25 11.52
N ARG A 268 6.35 -15.28 10.72
CA ARG A 268 6.81 -15.07 9.35
C ARG A 268 5.73 -14.40 8.52
N HIS A 269 4.48 -14.85 8.61
CA HIS A 269 3.39 -14.25 7.87
C HIS A 269 3.14 -12.81 8.32
N LEU A 270 3.07 -12.55 9.62
CA LEU A 270 2.92 -11.20 10.17
C LEU A 270 4.03 -10.27 9.69
N TYR A 271 5.29 -10.73 9.74
CA TYR A 271 6.45 -9.98 9.26
C TYR A 271 6.36 -9.66 7.77
N GLN A 272 5.95 -10.62 6.95
CA GLN A 272 5.78 -10.37 5.51
C GLN A 272 4.66 -9.37 5.24
N THR A 273 3.55 -9.38 6.00
CA THR A 273 2.49 -8.37 5.86
C THR A 273 3.00 -6.98 6.18
N VAL A 274 3.72 -6.82 7.30
CA VAL A 274 4.30 -5.53 7.69
C VAL A 274 5.31 -5.06 6.66
N LYS A 275 6.24 -5.93 6.25
CA LYS A 275 7.24 -5.61 5.22
C LYS A 275 6.59 -5.24 3.89
N PHE A 276 5.51 -5.92 3.49
CA PHE A 276 4.75 -5.61 2.29
C PHE A 276 4.20 -4.19 2.31
N VAL A 277 3.67 -3.72 3.44
CA VAL A 277 3.15 -2.35 3.60
C VAL A 277 4.29 -1.33 3.65
N CYS A 278 5.27 -1.54 4.52
CA CYS A 278 6.33 -0.56 4.80
C CYS A 278 7.24 -0.31 3.59
N ASN A 279 7.46 -1.33 2.76
CA ASN A 279 8.37 -1.25 1.61
C ASN A 279 7.72 -0.71 0.33
N GLN A 280 6.47 -0.24 0.37
CA GLN A 280 5.87 0.43 -0.80
C GLN A 280 6.63 1.72 -1.15
N ASN A 281 6.65 2.09 -2.44
CA ASN A 281 7.27 3.34 -2.89
C ASN A 281 6.55 4.57 -2.27
N GLU A 282 7.31 5.53 -1.74
CA GLU A 282 6.80 6.79 -1.17
C GLU A 282 6.00 7.64 -2.17
N GLU A 283 6.30 7.55 -3.47
CA GLU A 283 5.52 8.23 -4.52
C GLU A 283 4.09 7.66 -4.65
N ARG A 284 3.92 6.37 -4.35
CA ARG A 284 2.60 5.70 -4.43
C ARG A 284 1.86 5.74 -3.10
N PHE A 285 2.56 5.45 -2.01
CA PHE A 285 2.02 5.43 -0.67
C PHE A 285 2.89 6.27 0.24
N ASN A 286 2.36 7.39 0.72
CA ASN A 286 3.07 8.19 1.69
C ASN A 286 3.14 7.49 3.05
N TYR A 287 4.01 7.99 3.93
CA TYR A 287 4.19 7.46 5.28
C TYR A 287 2.88 7.32 6.07
N GLU A 288 1.99 8.32 6.04
CA GLU A 288 0.71 8.29 6.79
C GLU A 288 -0.22 7.17 6.30
N GLN A 289 -0.30 6.97 4.98
CA GLN A 289 -1.07 5.88 4.38
C GLN A 289 -0.52 4.51 4.80
N LYS A 290 0.80 4.32 4.73
CA LYS A 290 1.45 3.08 5.21
C LYS A 290 1.15 2.83 6.69
N ARG A 291 1.27 3.87 7.51
CA ARG A 291 1.00 3.82 8.95
C ARG A 291 -0.45 3.49 9.26
N ASN A 292 -1.39 3.98 8.45
CA ASN A 292 -2.80 3.62 8.57
C ASN A 292 -3.03 2.12 8.30
N TYR A 293 -2.41 1.53 7.27
CA TYR A 293 -2.49 0.09 7.04
C TYR A 293 -1.86 -0.73 8.18
N ILE A 294 -0.71 -0.29 8.71
CA ILE A 294 -0.11 -0.94 9.89
C ILE A 294 -1.03 -0.85 11.10
N ARG A 295 -1.73 0.29 11.31
CA ARG A 295 -2.73 0.46 12.36
C ARG A 295 -3.89 -0.53 12.20
N ILE A 296 -4.40 -0.73 10.98
CA ILE A 296 -5.45 -1.72 10.68
C ILE A 296 -4.97 -3.13 11.03
N LEU A 297 -3.76 -3.51 10.61
CA LEU A 297 -3.17 -4.81 10.92
C LEU A 297 -2.98 -5.00 12.43
N ARG A 298 -2.41 -4.01 13.12
CA ARG A 298 -2.15 -4.03 14.56
C ARG A 298 -3.43 -4.19 15.37
N ALA A 299 -4.53 -3.55 14.97
CA ALA A 299 -5.83 -3.70 15.61
C ALA A 299 -6.39 -5.14 15.56
N GLN A 300 -5.83 -6.01 14.71
CA GLN A 300 -6.19 -7.43 14.67
C GLN A 300 -5.42 -8.29 15.69
N LEU A 301 -4.38 -7.78 16.33
CA LEU A 301 -3.55 -8.52 17.28
C LEU A 301 -4.08 -8.38 18.70
N SER A 302 -4.12 -9.48 19.45
CA SER A 302 -4.34 -9.44 20.91
C SER A 302 -3.15 -8.87 21.67
N ASP A 303 -3.37 -8.50 22.94
CA ASP A 303 -2.31 -8.04 23.84
C ASP A 303 -1.23 -9.13 24.01
N GLU A 304 -1.61 -10.40 24.14
CA GLU A 304 -0.68 -11.51 24.23
C GLU A 304 0.14 -11.72 22.94
N GLU A 305 -0.46 -11.49 21.78
CA GLU A 305 0.23 -11.52 20.48
C GLU A 305 1.29 -10.42 20.39
N GLN A 306 0.96 -9.19 20.80
CA GLN A 306 1.90 -8.06 20.82
C GLN A 306 3.02 -8.29 21.84
N ALA A 307 2.70 -8.81 23.03
CA ALA A 307 3.70 -9.16 24.04
C ALA A 307 4.66 -10.24 23.56
N LEU A 308 4.15 -11.32 22.95
CA LEU A 308 4.99 -12.37 22.38
C LEU A 308 5.84 -11.88 21.21
N LEU A 309 5.33 -10.95 20.39
CA LEU A 309 6.10 -10.30 19.34
C LEU A 309 7.25 -9.46 19.92
N PHE A 310 7.00 -8.71 21.01
CA PHE A 310 8.05 -8.01 21.73
C PHE A 310 9.14 -8.98 22.24
N TYR A 311 8.77 -10.08 22.90
CA TYR A 311 9.75 -11.07 23.39
C TYR A 311 10.50 -11.75 22.24
N ASN A 312 9.83 -12.02 21.11
CA ASN A 312 10.47 -12.55 19.92
C ASN A 312 11.61 -11.63 19.45
N TRP A 313 11.35 -10.34 19.34
CA TRP A 313 12.37 -9.36 18.97
C TRP A 313 13.42 -9.16 20.06
N HIS A 314 13.02 -8.93 21.32
CA HIS A 314 13.93 -8.57 22.41
C HIS A 314 14.88 -9.72 22.76
N SER A 315 14.46 -10.97 22.57
CA SER A 315 15.35 -12.14 22.66
C SER A 315 16.45 -12.15 21.60
N GLY A 316 16.32 -11.39 20.51
CA GLY A 316 17.24 -11.36 19.37
C GLY A 316 16.89 -12.32 18.24
N ILE A 317 15.96 -13.27 18.44
CA ILE A 317 15.53 -14.18 17.35
C ILE A 317 14.77 -13.41 16.27
N GLY A 318 13.93 -12.46 16.68
CA GLY A 318 13.16 -11.57 15.82
C GLY A 318 13.86 -10.25 15.50
N ALA A 319 15.20 -10.19 15.50
CA ALA A 319 15.93 -8.92 15.35
C ALA A 319 15.54 -8.12 14.08
N ASN A 320 15.08 -8.80 13.02
CA ASN A 320 14.68 -8.16 11.77
C ASN A 320 13.48 -7.22 11.87
N TRP A 321 12.68 -7.31 12.94
CA TRP A 321 11.57 -6.40 13.19
C TRP A 321 12.01 -4.95 13.41
N GLU A 322 13.16 -4.77 14.06
CA GLU A 322 13.71 -3.46 14.39
C GLU A 322 15.25 -3.55 14.40
N ASN A 323 15.85 -3.06 13.32
CA ASN A 323 17.29 -3.02 13.06
C ASN A 323 17.64 -1.79 12.20
N ASP A 324 18.82 -1.70 11.62
CA ASP A 324 19.23 -0.53 10.83
C ASP A 324 18.44 -0.35 9.52
N GLU A 325 17.91 -1.45 8.96
CA GLU A 325 17.14 -1.45 7.71
C GLU A 325 15.63 -1.29 7.95
N ASN A 326 15.10 -1.94 8.99
CA ASN A 326 13.68 -2.00 9.30
C ASN A 326 13.40 -1.33 10.64
N LYS A 327 12.49 -0.36 10.64
CA LYS A 327 12.06 0.40 11.82
C LYS A 327 10.58 0.16 12.12
N PHE A 328 10.14 -1.10 12.15
CA PHE A 328 8.70 -1.41 12.19
C PHE A 328 8.07 -1.12 13.54
N PHE A 329 8.82 -1.26 14.65
CA PHE A 329 8.31 -0.98 15.97
C PHE A 329 8.35 0.52 16.26
N THR A 330 9.39 1.20 15.79
CA THR A 330 9.57 2.64 16.01
C THR A 330 8.78 3.47 15.01
N ASP A 331 9.21 3.54 13.75
CA ASP A 331 8.57 4.38 12.72
C ASP A 331 7.10 4.02 12.50
N TYR A 332 6.76 2.73 12.46
CA TYR A 332 5.39 2.29 12.13
C TYR A 332 4.56 1.87 13.34
N ARG A 333 5.13 1.89 14.55
CA ARG A 333 4.44 1.59 15.81
C ARG A 333 3.70 0.25 15.81
N MET A 334 4.32 -0.79 15.25
CA MET A 334 3.67 -2.10 15.13
C MET A 334 3.22 -2.70 16.48
N ILE A 335 3.85 -2.31 17.60
CA ILE A 335 3.52 -2.75 18.97
C ILE A 335 3.05 -1.60 19.89
N HIS A 336 2.30 -0.64 19.34
CA HIS A 336 1.80 0.55 20.06
C HIS A 336 0.85 0.23 21.23
N ASN A 337 0.00 -0.78 21.07
CA ASN A 337 -1.13 -1.10 21.96
C ASN A 337 -0.76 -2.26 22.89
N ILE A 338 0.49 -2.33 23.32
CA ILE A 338 0.98 -3.41 24.16
C ILE A 338 0.60 -3.18 25.62
N ASN A 339 0.03 -4.20 26.25
CA ASN A 339 -0.28 -4.15 27.67
C ASN A 339 1.00 -4.36 28.50
N LYS A 340 1.38 -3.34 29.27
CA LYS A 340 2.57 -3.35 30.14
C LYS A 340 2.57 -4.49 31.14
N ASP A 341 1.41 -4.91 31.63
CA ASP A 341 1.28 -5.96 32.63
C ASP A 341 1.69 -7.34 32.08
N LEU A 342 1.73 -7.49 30.76
CA LEU A 342 2.21 -8.70 30.08
C LEU A 342 3.73 -8.71 29.88
N ILE A 343 4.40 -7.56 30.09
CA ILE A 343 5.85 -7.47 30.06
C ILE A 343 6.41 -7.78 31.44
N TYR A 344 7.31 -8.76 31.49
CA TYR A 344 7.95 -9.15 32.74
C TYR A 344 8.78 -7.98 33.26
N ARG A 345 8.63 -7.68 34.56
CA ARG A 345 9.13 -6.49 35.25
C ARG A 345 10.60 -6.12 35.01
N ASP A 346 11.44 -7.10 34.69
CA ASP A 346 12.86 -6.88 34.41
C ASP A 346 13.10 -6.16 33.07
N PHE A 347 12.11 -6.18 32.18
CA PHE A 347 12.16 -5.50 30.89
C PHE A 347 11.39 -4.19 30.98
N LYS A 348 12.13 -3.11 31.20
CA LYS A 348 11.59 -1.75 31.14
C LYS A 348 11.28 -1.37 29.69
N PHE A 349 10.13 -1.85 29.23
CA PHE A 349 9.67 -1.77 27.85
C PHE A 349 9.78 -0.35 27.24
N ASP A 350 9.31 0.65 27.98
CA ASP A 350 9.29 2.05 27.57
C ASP A 350 10.71 2.57 27.32
N GLU A 351 11.64 2.32 28.26
CA GLU A 351 13.04 2.74 28.16
C GLU A 351 13.74 2.02 26.99
N ILE A 352 13.46 0.72 26.81
CA ILE A 352 14.05 -0.09 25.75
C ILE A 352 13.70 0.49 24.39
N LEU A 353 12.42 0.72 24.08
CA LEU A 353 12.01 1.14 22.74
C LEU A 353 12.32 2.61 22.44
N LEU A 354 12.22 3.50 23.44
CA LEU A 354 12.66 4.89 23.29
C LEU A 354 14.17 4.98 22.99
N SER A 355 14.97 4.05 23.52
CA SER A 355 16.41 4.01 23.24
C SER A 355 16.77 3.52 21.83
N LEU A 356 15.86 2.86 21.11
CA LEU A 356 16.15 2.25 19.81
C LEU A 356 16.20 3.27 18.66
N ASN A 357 15.28 4.23 18.68
CA ASN A 357 15.21 5.27 17.66
C ASN A 357 14.60 6.53 18.26
N PRO A 358 15.41 7.43 18.84
CA PRO A 358 14.88 8.67 19.42
C PRO A 358 14.25 9.61 18.39
N ASN A 359 14.56 9.43 17.10
CA ASN A 359 14.07 10.25 15.98
C ASN A 359 13.11 9.45 15.08
N PHE A 360 12.21 8.66 15.67
CA PHE A 360 11.21 7.91 14.91
C PHE A 360 10.28 8.84 14.12
N LYS A 361 9.76 8.35 13.00
CA LYS A 361 8.84 9.13 12.15
C LYS A 361 7.52 9.45 12.88
N VAL A 362 7.00 10.65 12.62
CA VAL A 362 5.72 11.17 13.14
C VAL A 362 4.82 11.62 12.01
N GLU A 363 3.50 11.49 12.19
CA GLU A 363 2.52 12.05 11.26
C GLU A 363 2.54 13.58 11.31
N THR A 364 2.47 14.25 10.16
CA THR A 364 2.68 15.71 10.08
C THR A 364 1.54 16.51 10.70
N ASN A 365 0.35 15.93 10.76
CA ASN A 365 -0.87 16.58 11.24
C ASN A 365 -1.27 16.20 12.68
N ARG A 366 -0.40 15.51 13.43
CA ARG A 366 -0.65 15.14 14.84
C ARG A 366 0.18 16.00 15.78
N SER A 367 -0.49 16.67 16.72
CA SER A 367 0.16 17.41 17.82
C SER A 367 0.90 16.48 18.77
N GLU A 368 0.34 15.30 19.01
CA GLU A 368 0.94 14.23 19.81
C GLU A 368 0.87 12.92 19.01
N ASP A 369 2.05 12.31 18.80
CA ASP A 369 2.16 11.04 18.10
C ASP A 369 3.09 10.08 18.87
N PRO A 370 2.74 9.72 20.12
CA PRO A 370 3.62 8.94 20.98
C PRO A 370 3.85 7.54 20.43
N LEU A 371 4.86 6.88 20.99
CA LEU A 371 5.23 5.54 20.57
C LEU A 371 4.26 4.49 21.11
N PHE A 372 3.59 4.76 22.24
CA PHE A 372 2.64 3.85 22.89
C PHE A 372 1.34 4.52 23.33
N GLU A 373 0.25 3.75 23.33
CA GLU A 373 -1.09 4.23 23.69
C GLU A 373 -1.21 4.70 25.14
N PHE A 374 -0.56 4.04 26.10
CA PHE A 374 -0.61 4.46 27.50
C PHE A 374 0.06 5.83 27.76
N GLN A 375 0.82 6.36 26.79
CA GLN A 375 1.39 7.71 26.87
C GLN A 375 0.33 8.77 26.54
N ASP A 376 -0.73 8.41 25.80
CA ASP A 376 -1.87 9.28 25.48
C ASP A 376 -2.72 9.61 26.72
N ILE A 377 -2.53 8.91 27.84
CA ILE A 377 -3.33 9.08 29.08
C ILE A 377 -2.69 10.10 30.05
N ILE A 378 -1.46 10.54 29.77
CA ILE A 378 -0.67 11.39 30.68
C ILE A 378 -0.66 12.88 30.26
N THR A 379 -1.23 13.22 29.10
CA THR A 379 -1.47 14.59 28.61
C THR A 379 -2.94 14.98 28.75
#